data_AF-A7S4J6-F1
#
_entry.id   AF-A7S4J6-F1
#
_cell.length_a   1.000
_cell.length_b   1.000
_cell.length_c   1.000
_cell.angle_alpha   90.00
_cell.angle_beta   90.00
_cell.angle_gamma   90.00
#
_symmetry.space_group_name_H-M   'P 1'
#
loop_
_entity.id
_entity.type
_entity.pdbx_description
1 polymer ?
#
loop_
_entity_poly.entity_id
_entity_poly.type
_entity_poly.pdbx_seq_one_letter_code
_entity_poly.pdbx_strand_id
1 'polypeptide(L)'
;NRFILIENLILFQDAPFMIMKDNASLLKGNDRFMGFSKDLLDLLAEKLNVKYEIRISKEKSYGSVKNGEWRGILGELVRQEADIAIGPITITAEREQVIDFSKPFLDFRIAMILQKPLEEDVDLFAFLMPFQKDLW
;
A
#
# COMPACT_ATOMS: atom_id res chain seq x y z
N ASN A 1 -20.16 -26.31 11.88
CA ASN A 1 -18.90 -25.59 11.58
C ASN A 1 -18.99 -25.03 10.16
N ARG A 2 -19.57 -23.83 10.00
CA ARG A 2 -19.60 -23.15 8.70
C ARG A 2 -18.25 -22.47 8.51
N PHE A 3 -17.42 -23.02 7.64
CA PHE A 3 -16.20 -22.37 7.19
C PHE A 3 -16.60 -21.06 6.50
N ILE A 4 -16.13 -19.93 7.01
CA ILE A 4 -16.17 -18.67 6.28
C ILE A 4 -15.03 -18.74 5.27
N LEU A 5 -15.38 -18.88 4.00
CA LEU A 5 -14.44 -18.73 2.90
C LEU A 5 -14.45 -17.25 2.52
N ILE A 6 -13.31 -16.57 2.68
CA ILE A 6 -13.08 -15.24 2.11
C ILE A 6 -12.49 -15.54 0.73
N GLU A 7 -13.35 -15.86 -0.22
CA GLU A 7 -12.95 -16.44 -1.51
C GLU A 7 -12.23 -15.42 -2.38
N ASN A 8 -12.44 -14.12 -2.13
CA ASN A 8 -11.93 -13.09 -3.03
C ASN A 8 -11.37 -11.91 -2.23
N LEU A 9 -10.05 -11.91 -2.05
CA LEU A 9 -9.34 -10.75 -1.48
C LEU A 9 -8.66 -9.94 -2.59
N ILE A 10 -8.90 -8.63 -2.63
CA ILE A 10 -8.37 -7.76 -3.70
C ILE A 10 -7.23 -6.89 -3.17
N LEU A 11 -6.14 -6.85 -3.94
CA LEU A 11 -4.93 -6.11 -3.61
C LEU A 11 -4.45 -5.18 -4.72
N PHE A 12 -3.80 -4.10 -4.29
CA PHE A 12 -2.93 -3.27 -5.12
C PHE A 12 -1.47 -3.70 -4.84
N GLN A 13 -0.67 -3.90 -5.90
CA GLN A 13 0.75 -4.17 -5.74
C GLN A 13 1.44 -2.89 -5.28
N ASP A 14 1.91 -2.89 -4.05
CA ASP A 14 2.55 -1.73 -3.44
C ASP A 14 3.60 -2.20 -2.43
N ALA A 15 4.86 -1.91 -2.71
CA ALA A 15 5.95 -2.27 -1.81
C ALA A 15 6.00 -1.29 -0.63
N PRO A 16 6.19 -1.74 0.62
CA PRO A 16 6.54 -3.11 1.04
C PRO A 16 5.33 -3.99 1.45
N PHE A 17 4.11 -3.52 1.20
CA PHE A 17 2.88 -4.15 1.69
C PHE A 17 2.52 -5.43 0.94
N MET A 18 2.65 -5.42 -0.39
CA MET A 18 2.32 -6.54 -1.25
C MET A 18 3.20 -6.55 -2.50
N ILE A 19 3.99 -7.60 -2.63
CA ILE A 19 4.98 -7.79 -3.69
C ILE A 19 4.72 -9.17 -4.31
N MET A 20 4.74 -9.24 -5.64
CA MET A 20 4.77 -10.53 -6.34
C MET A 20 6.21 -11.01 -6.39
N LYS A 21 6.46 -12.26 -5.99
CA LYS A 21 7.80 -12.84 -6.00
C LYS A 21 8.33 -12.97 -7.43
N ASP A 22 9.64 -12.86 -7.61
CA ASP A 22 10.27 -13.01 -8.93
C ASP A 22 10.00 -14.39 -9.55
N ASN A 23 9.92 -15.42 -8.71
CA ASN A 23 9.60 -16.79 -9.11
C ASN A 23 8.09 -17.11 -9.09
N ALA A 24 7.21 -16.10 -9.11
CA ALA A 24 5.76 -16.30 -9.03
C ALA A 24 5.20 -17.23 -10.12
N SER A 25 5.83 -17.32 -11.29
CA SER A 25 5.45 -18.25 -12.36
C SER A 25 5.57 -19.73 -11.97
N LEU A 26 6.42 -20.05 -10.98
CA LEU A 26 6.62 -21.41 -10.45
C LEU A 26 5.73 -21.71 -9.24
N LEU A 27 5.09 -20.70 -8.66
CA LEU A 27 4.30 -20.79 -7.44
C LEU A 27 2.79 -20.75 -7.79
N LYS A 28 1.95 -21.28 -6.89
CA LYS A 28 0.50 -21.35 -7.10
C LYS A 28 -0.24 -20.60 -6.00
N GLY A 29 -1.41 -20.04 -6.34
CA GLY A 29 -2.28 -19.37 -5.38
C GLY A 29 -1.58 -18.22 -4.64
N ASN A 30 -1.69 -18.25 -3.32
CA ASN A 30 -1.20 -17.22 -2.40
C ASN A 30 0.34 -17.19 -2.26
N ASP A 31 1.03 -18.29 -2.59
CA ASP A 31 2.48 -18.40 -2.41
C ASP A 31 3.26 -17.47 -3.34
N ARG A 32 2.61 -17.00 -4.42
CA ARG A 32 3.14 -16.04 -5.39
C ARG A 32 3.41 -14.66 -4.78
N PHE A 33 2.87 -14.38 -3.60
CA PHE A 33 2.90 -13.07 -2.98
C PHE A 33 3.76 -13.08 -1.71
N MET A 34 4.31 -11.92 -1.37
CA MET A 34 5.03 -11.64 -0.13
C MET A 34 4.82 -10.18 0.30
N GLY A 35 5.18 -9.86 1.53
CA GLY A 35 5.14 -8.49 2.06
C GLY A 35 4.25 -8.39 3.30
N PHE A 36 4.26 -7.20 3.91
CA PHE A 36 3.64 -6.98 5.22
C PHE A 36 2.16 -7.40 5.28
N SER A 37 1.37 -7.07 4.26
CA SER A 37 -0.06 -7.40 4.24
C SER A 37 -0.31 -8.89 4.02
N LYS A 38 0.60 -9.59 3.34
CA LYS A 38 0.52 -11.04 3.17
C LYS A 38 0.75 -11.76 4.50
N ASP A 39 1.78 -11.36 5.23
CA ASP A 39 2.11 -11.94 6.53
C ASP A 39 0.98 -11.68 7.55
N LEU A 40 0.37 -10.49 7.50
CA LEU A 40 -0.79 -10.15 8.31
C LEU A 40 -2.01 -11.03 7.96
N LEU A 41 -2.26 -11.29 6.69
CA LEU A 41 -3.35 -12.18 6.26
C LEU A 41 -3.12 -13.62 6.72
N ASP A 42 -1.90 -14.14 6.63
CA ASP A 42 -1.58 -15.48 7.12
C ASP A 42 -1.87 -15.61 8.61
N LEU A 43 -1.45 -14.62 9.40
CA LEU A 43 -1.70 -14.59 10.84
C LEU A 43 -3.20 -14.52 11.17
N LEU A 44 -3.96 -13.71 10.43
CA LEU A 44 -5.42 -13.60 10.59
C LEU A 44 -6.14 -14.89 10.19
N ALA A 45 -5.72 -15.50 9.08
CA ALA A 45 -6.27 -16.75 8.58
C ALA A 45 -6.09 -17.89 9.57
N GLU A 46 -4.90 -18.00 10.18
CA GLU A 46 -4.60 -18.96 11.23
C GLU A 46 -5.46 -18.71 12.49
N LYS A 47 -5.49 -17.46 12.99
CA LYS A 47 -6.23 -17.12 14.22
C LYS A 47 -7.74 -17.29 14.10
N LEU A 48 -8.30 -16.99 12.92
CA LEU A 48 -9.73 -17.07 12.65
C LEU A 48 -10.14 -18.43 12.06
N ASN A 49 -9.16 -19.29 11.76
CA ASN A 49 -9.36 -20.58 11.09
C ASN A 49 -10.15 -20.45 9.77
N VAL A 50 -9.77 -19.48 8.95
CA VAL A 50 -10.38 -19.18 7.64
C VAL A 50 -9.38 -19.45 6.52
N LYS A 51 -9.91 -19.79 5.34
CA LYS A 51 -9.12 -19.85 4.11
C LYS A 51 -9.39 -18.59 3.28
N TYR A 52 -8.36 -18.14 2.57
CA TYR A 52 -8.46 -16.99 1.69
C TYR A 52 -7.71 -17.22 0.39
N GLU A 53 -8.11 -16.54 -0.67
CA GLU A 53 -7.39 -16.48 -1.94
C GLU A 53 -7.11 -15.02 -2.34
N ILE A 54 -5.88 -14.76 -2.75
CA ILE A 54 -5.45 -13.44 -3.21
C ILE A 54 -5.71 -13.27 -4.71
N ARG A 55 -6.40 -12.17 -5.03
CA ARG A 55 -6.57 -11.63 -6.38
C ARG A 55 -6.05 -10.20 -6.46
N ILE A 56 -5.51 -9.83 -7.62
CA ILE A 56 -5.13 -8.43 -7.91
C ILE A 56 -6.36 -7.69 -8.47
N SER A 57 -6.57 -6.44 -8.07
CA SER A 57 -7.64 -5.60 -8.62
C SER A 57 -7.50 -5.47 -10.14
N LYS A 58 -8.64 -5.52 -10.84
CA LYS A 58 -8.67 -5.36 -12.31
C LYS A 58 -8.18 -3.97 -12.73
N GLU A 59 -8.58 -2.95 -11.97
CA GLU A 59 -8.32 -1.54 -12.29
C GLU A 59 -7.09 -0.96 -11.55
N LYS A 60 -6.33 -1.79 -10.82
CA LYS A 60 -5.10 -1.42 -10.10
C LYS A 60 -5.17 -0.03 -9.44
N SER A 61 -6.24 0.25 -8.72
CA SER A 61 -6.43 1.52 -8.00
C SER A 61 -7.20 1.25 -6.71
N TYR A 62 -6.94 2.03 -5.65
CA TYR A 62 -7.65 1.85 -4.38
C TYR A 62 -9.14 2.13 -4.52
N GLY A 63 -9.48 3.15 -5.29
CA GLY A 63 -10.84 3.48 -5.64
C GLY A 63 -11.15 4.95 -5.51
N SER A 64 -11.89 5.41 -6.50
CA SER A 64 -12.38 6.77 -6.67
C SER A 64 -13.73 6.70 -7.36
N VAL A 65 -14.51 7.76 -7.20
CA VAL A 65 -15.78 7.89 -7.90
C VAL A 65 -15.51 8.37 -9.32
N LYS A 66 -15.95 7.60 -10.32
CA LYS A 66 -15.91 7.99 -11.74
C LYS A 66 -17.31 7.82 -12.31
N ASN A 67 -17.88 8.90 -12.86
CA ASN A 67 -19.24 8.93 -13.40
C ASN A 67 -20.32 8.46 -12.38
N GLY A 68 -20.14 8.80 -11.10
CA GLY A 68 -21.07 8.42 -10.03
C GLY A 68 -20.91 6.98 -9.51
N GLU A 69 -19.97 6.20 -10.05
CA GLU A 69 -19.70 4.83 -9.61
C GLU A 69 -18.33 4.70 -8.96
N TRP A 70 -18.25 3.88 -7.91
CA TRP A 70 -16.97 3.49 -7.33
C TRP A 70 -16.19 2.56 -8.25
N ARG A 71 -14.93 2.92 -8.48
CA ARG A 71 -13.94 2.19 -9.28
C ARG A 71 -12.84 1.60 -8.40
N GLY A 72 -11.93 0.83 -8.98
CA GLY A 72 -10.84 0.19 -8.24
C GLY A 72 -11.31 -0.82 -7.19
N ILE A 73 -10.48 -1.02 -6.15
CA ILE A 73 -10.74 -1.97 -5.05
C ILE A 73 -12.07 -1.66 -4.37
N LEU A 74 -12.34 -0.39 -4.02
CA LEU A 74 -13.61 0.00 -3.40
C LEU A 74 -14.80 -0.33 -4.31
N GLY A 75 -14.69 -0.08 -5.61
CA GLY A 75 -15.73 -0.46 -6.57
C GLY A 75 -16.00 -1.96 -6.59
N GLU A 76 -14.94 -2.77 -6.56
CA GLU A 76 -15.07 -4.23 -6.52
C GLU A 76 -15.70 -4.73 -5.20
N LEU A 77 -15.42 -4.09 -4.06
CA LEU A 77 -16.08 -4.37 -2.78
C LEU A 77 -17.57 -3.96 -2.80
N VAL A 78 -17.89 -2.77 -3.28
CA VAL A 78 -19.28 -2.27 -3.38
C VAL A 78 -20.12 -3.17 -4.28
N ARG A 79 -19.55 -3.70 -5.37
CA ARG A 79 -20.20 -4.66 -6.26
C ARG A 79 -20.16 -6.11 -5.76
N GLN A 80 -19.61 -6.36 -4.57
CA GLN A 80 -19.47 -7.69 -3.96
C GLN A 80 -18.69 -8.68 -4.85
N GLU A 81 -17.75 -8.18 -5.65
CA GLU A 81 -16.78 -8.99 -6.40
C GLU A 81 -15.60 -9.46 -5.50
N ALA A 82 -15.59 -9.00 -4.25
CA ALA A 82 -14.67 -9.40 -3.21
C ALA A 82 -15.25 -9.20 -1.82
N ASP A 83 -14.77 -10.02 -0.90
CA ASP A 83 -15.23 -10.03 0.49
C ASP A 83 -14.43 -9.05 1.34
N ILE A 84 -13.11 -8.97 1.10
CA ILE A 84 -12.18 -8.16 1.88
C ILE A 84 -11.14 -7.52 0.97
N ALA A 85 -10.74 -6.30 1.30
CA ALA A 85 -9.51 -5.70 0.83
C ALA A 85 -8.54 -5.49 1.98
N ILE A 86 -7.26 -5.73 1.74
CA ILE A 86 -6.18 -5.38 2.67
C ILE A 86 -5.13 -4.54 1.95
N GLY A 87 -4.34 -3.79 2.70
CA GLY A 87 -3.30 -2.93 2.15
C GLY A 87 -3.37 -1.53 2.74
N PRO A 88 -2.56 -0.59 2.23
CA PRO A 88 -2.50 0.77 2.73
C PRO A 88 -3.69 1.60 2.22
N ILE A 89 -4.90 1.20 2.61
CA ILE A 89 -6.14 1.89 2.23
C ILE A 89 -6.43 2.96 3.27
N THR A 90 -6.35 4.22 2.87
CA THR A 90 -6.72 5.35 3.75
C THR A 90 -8.22 5.32 4.04
N ILE A 91 -8.55 5.34 5.33
CA ILE A 91 -9.91 5.52 5.84
C ILE A 91 -10.30 6.98 5.64
N THR A 92 -11.42 7.23 4.95
CA THR A 92 -11.98 8.57 4.76
C THR A 92 -13.50 8.51 4.92
N ALA A 93 -14.13 9.63 5.29
CA ALA A 93 -15.58 9.68 5.49
C ALA A 93 -16.38 9.31 4.23
N GLU A 94 -15.89 9.67 3.04
CA GLU A 94 -16.52 9.31 1.76
C GLU A 94 -16.50 7.79 1.53
N ARG A 95 -15.41 7.12 1.92
CA ARG A 95 -15.25 5.67 1.75
C ARG A 95 -16.06 4.90 2.78
N GLU A 96 -16.12 5.38 4.01
CA GLU A 96 -16.93 4.80 5.09
C GLU A 96 -18.44 4.81 4.81
N GLN A 97 -18.92 5.65 3.89
CA GLN A 97 -20.33 5.65 3.48
C GLN A 97 -20.73 4.43 2.63
N VAL A 98 -19.76 3.73 2.04
CA VAL A 98 -20.04 2.63 1.09
C VAL A 98 -19.41 1.29 1.47
N ILE A 99 -18.43 1.30 2.37
CA ILE A 99 -17.78 0.09 2.91
C ILE A 99 -17.49 0.26 4.40
N ASP A 100 -17.44 -0.87 5.11
CA ASP A 100 -17.02 -0.90 6.51
C ASP A 100 -15.50 -1.09 6.61
N PHE A 101 -14.87 -0.33 7.51
CA PHE A 101 -13.45 -0.48 7.84
C PHE A 101 -13.25 -1.19 9.19
N SER A 102 -12.15 -1.91 9.30
CA SER A 102 -11.65 -2.38 10.60
C SER A 102 -10.99 -1.23 11.38
N LYS A 103 -10.55 -1.51 12.60
CA LYS A 103 -9.67 -0.58 13.30
C LYS A 103 -8.34 -0.45 12.54
N PRO A 104 -7.78 0.77 12.43
CA PRO A 104 -6.51 0.96 11.74
C PRO A 104 -5.42 0.12 12.40
N PHE A 105 -4.62 -0.57 11.57
CA PHE A 105 -3.47 -1.37 12.02
C PHE A 105 -2.13 -0.67 11.75
N LEU A 106 -2.14 0.46 11.02
CA LEU A 106 -0.98 1.25 10.68
C LEU A 106 -1.31 2.74 10.77
N ASP A 107 -0.61 3.44 11.66
CA ASP A 107 -0.63 4.89 11.72
C ASP A 107 0.49 5.46 10.85
N PHE A 108 0.16 6.38 9.95
CA PHE A 108 1.15 7.11 9.16
C PHE A 108 0.98 8.62 9.34
N ARG A 109 2.07 9.35 9.10
CA ARG A 109 2.10 10.81 9.15
C ARG A 109 2.43 11.34 7.77
N ILE A 110 1.80 12.45 7.39
CA ILE A 110 2.17 13.17 6.18
C ILE A 110 3.58 13.72 6.38
N ALA A 111 4.48 13.38 5.47
CA ALA A 111 5.85 13.84 5.46
C ALA A 111 6.23 14.37 4.07
N MET A 112 7.09 15.38 4.03
CA MET A 112 7.68 15.87 2.79
C MET A 112 9.01 15.16 2.56
N ILE A 113 9.19 14.57 1.38
CA ILE A 113 10.46 13.97 0.97
C ILE A 113 11.20 15.01 0.13
N LEU A 114 12.39 15.39 0.58
CA LEU A 114 13.29 16.29 -0.14
C LEU A 114 14.54 15.51 -0.57
N GLN A 115 15.08 15.87 -1.74
CA GLN A 115 16.36 15.33 -2.16
C GLN A 115 17.44 15.78 -1.16
N LYS A 116 18.28 14.84 -0.71
CA LYS A 116 19.46 15.20 0.09
C LYS A 116 20.28 16.21 -0.73
N PRO A 117 20.60 17.40 -0.20
CA PRO A 117 21.48 18.32 -0.92
C PRO A 117 22.78 17.60 -1.23
N LEU A 118 23.35 17.89 -2.41
CA LEU A 118 24.71 17.47 -2.70
C LEU A 118 25.60 18.03 -1.60
N GLU A 119 26.53 17.21 -1.10
CA GLU A 119 27.57 17.73 -0.21
C GLU A 119 28.34 18.77 -1.03
N GLU A 120 28.34 20.03 -0.57
CA GLU A 120 29.16 21.06 -1.19
C GLU A 120 30.61 20.61 -1.03
N ASP A 121 31.37 20.63 -2.14
CA ASP A 121 32.82 20.44 -2.07
C ASP A 121 33.37 21.45 -1.05
N VAL A 122 34.31 21.01 -0.21
CA VAL A 122 34.97 21.91 0.74
C VAL A 122 35.66 23.01 -0.07
N ASP A 123 35.12 24.22 -0.05
CA ASP A 123 35.73 25.36 -0.71
C ASP A 123 37.06 25.67 -0.02
N LEU A 124 38.17 25.35 -0.70
CA LEU A 124 39.52 25.62 -0.20
C LEU A 124 39.76 27.12 0.03
N PHE A 125 38.95 28.00 -0.57
CA PHE A 125 38.97 29.43 -0.38
C PHE A 125 37.83 29.93 0.51
N ALA A 126 37.16 29.04 1.26
CA ALA A 126 36.13 29.43 2.23
C ALA A 126 36.64 30.48 3.25
N PHE A 127 37.93 30.47 3.57
CA PHE A 127 38.56 31.46 4.44
C PHE A 127 38.61 32.88 3.83
N LEU A 128 38.43 33.02 2.51
CA LEU A 128 38.36 34.28 1.78
C LEU A 128 36.93 34.85 1.71
N MET A 129 35.90 34.05 1.96
CA MET A 129 34.50 34.48 1.94
C MET A 129 34.17 35.73 2.80
N PRO A 130 34.79 35.98 3.98
CA PRO A 130 34.52 37.21 4.73
C PRO A 130 35.24 38.46 4.18
N PHE A 131 36.13 38.33 3.19
CA PHE A 131 36.86 39.47 2.61
C PHE A 131 36.26 39.88 1.26
N GLN A 132 36.12 41.19 1.04
CA GLN A 132 35.74 41.71 -0.27
C GLN A 132 36.90 41.49 -1.27
N LYS A 133 36.58 41.21 -2.53
CA LYS A 133 37.59 40.94 -3.59
C LYS A 133 38.62 42.07 -3.71
N ASP A 134 38.23 43.28 -3.37
CA ASP A 134 39.05 44.50 -3.48
C ASP A 134 40.07 44.68 -2.35
N LEU A 135 40.13 43.76 -1.38
CA LEU A 135 41.07 43.78 -0.24
C LEU A 135 42.31 42.88 -0.43
N TRP A 136 42.45 42.22 -1.59
CA TRP A 136 43.62 41.41 -1.99
C TRP A 136 44.41 42.10 -3.11
#